data_AF-A0A087TWJ1-F1
#
_entry.id   AF-A0A087TWJ1-F1
#
_cell.length_a   1.000
_cell.length_b   1.000
_cell.length_c   1.000
_cell.angle_alpha   90.00
_cell.angle_beta   90.00
_cell.angle_gamma   90.00
#
_symmetry.space_group_name_H-M   'P 1'
#
loop_
_entity.id
_entity.type
_entity.pdbx_description
1 polymer ?
#
loop_
_entity_poly.entity_id
_entity_poly.type
_entity_poly.pdbx_seq_one_letter_code
_entity_poly.pdbx_strand_id
1 'polypeptide(L)'
;MKILVLFNDGVDVWDAKDVTFIHQVRCPREMPKIQDIDWVGSDRPVLATADGCLRVTDIMIKLSSSPVHDYQPSDFPFAPSVLSPKVSFYMKSFLHHILWKQKFNTDIDQQDDSDMIWAEEQLESLDDELRQFLKFCPFGTAERSLHVSRIFGDQEGCIFWTVSLHFLKQAKFQLLESTSKSDDHLDKQNIKQRNPELFFDQPLDTSFDSFCDNDVYKKLQLDRVRLHLSKRTTYSQTQQCAERLLLLGQTDQAVQLLLETESENDNFYVDSLRACLIATIQSSGTSQSIIKLVSTNLIASGRISEGVQLLCLIEKASDGCRYLQGAGRWDEAVWLAKATLSEKESQEILKRWVDYL
;
A
#
# COMPACT_ATOMS: atom_id res chain seq x y z
N MET A 1 -39.48 -35.55 5.73
CA MET A 1 -38.42 -34.66 5.22
C MET A 1 -38.95 -33.27 5.44
N LYS A 2 -38.27 -32.45 6.25
CA LYS A 2 -38.79 -31.13 6.58
C LYS A 2 -38.38 -30.11 5.52
N ILE A 3 -39.28 -29.21 5.15
CA ILE A 3 -39.03 -28.13 4.20
C ILE A 3 -39.47 -26.80 4.81
N LEU A 4 -38.79 -25.73 4.42
CA LEU A 4 -39.21 -24.36 4.71
C LEU A 4 -39.78 -23.74 3.45
N VAL A 5 -40.83 -22.94 3.61
CA VAL A 5 -41.46 -22.21 2.51
C VAL A 5 -41.47 -20.73 2.87
N LEU A 6 -40.74 -19.92 2.10
CA LEU A 6 -40.70 -18.47 2.24
C LEU A 6 -41.85 -17.83 1.47
N PHE A 7 -42.68 -17.07 2.17
CA PHE A 7 -43.70 -16.20 1.61
C PHE A 7 -43.28 -14.73 1.76
N ASN A 8 -43.95 -13.84 1.03
CA ASN A 8 -43.66 -12.40 1.13
C ASN A 8 -44.07 -11.82 2.52
N ASP A 9 -44.96 -12.51 3.22
CA ASP A 9 -45.56 -12.14 4.50
C ASP A 9 -45.31 -13.20 5.61
N GLY A 10 -44.39 -14.15 5.43
CA GLY A 10 -44.11 -15.14 6.46
C GLY A 10 -43.28 -16.32 6.01
N VAL A 11 -43.09 -17.29 6.91
CA VAL A 11 -42.39 -18.55 6.65
C VAL A 11 -43.18 -19.71 7.24
N ASP A 12 -43.33 -20.78 6.46
CA ASP A 12 -43.94 -22.02 6.91
C ASP A 12 -42.91 -23.16 7.01
N VAL A 13 -43.16 -24.07 7.94
CA VAL A 13 -42.44 -25.33 8.11
C VAL A 13 -43.39 -26.49 7.84
N TRP A 14 -43.00 -27.40 6.96
CA TRP A 14 -43.79 -28.57 6.57
C TRP A 14 -42.98 -29.85 6.70
N ASP A 15 -43.63 -30.96 7.10
CA ASP A 15 -43.09 -32.30 6.86
C ASP A 15 -43.61 -32.81 5.52
N ALA A 16 -42.75 -32.85 4.51
CA ALA A 16 -43.05 -33.34 3.18
C ALA A 16 -43.28 -34.87 3.13
N LYS A 17 -42.86 -35.62 4.16
CA LYS A 17 -43.05 -37.09 4.18
C LYS A 17 -44.50 -37.44 4.52
N ASP A 18 -45.03 -36.79 5.55
CA ASP A 18 -46.38 -37.04 6.06
C ASP A 18 -47.39 -35.98 5.55
N VAL A 19 -46.92 -35.01 4.76
CA VAL A 19 -47.69 -33.87 4.22
C VAL A 19 -48.41 -33.12 5.34
N THR A 20 -47.71 -32.92 6.45
CA THR A 20 -48.26 -32.24 7.64
C THR A 20 -47.63 -30.87 7.81
N PHE A 21 -48.49 -29.88 8.04
CA PHE A 21 -48.08 -28.55 8.47
C PHE A 21 -47.53 -28.60 9.90
N ILE A 22 -46.36 -27.98 10.13
CA ILE A 22 -45.71 -27.92 11.44
C ILE A 22 -45.97 -26.55 12.08
N HIS A 23 -45.53 -25.47 11.43
CA HIS A 23 -45.69 -24.12 11.96
C HIS A 23 -45.64 -23.04 10.88
N GLN A 24 -46.16 -21.85 11.21
CA GLN A 24 -46.13 -20.65 10.38
C GLN A 24 -45.80 -19.46 11.27
N VAL A 25 -44.90 -18.60 10.79
CA VAL A 25 -44.65 -17.28 11.37
C VAL A 25 -45.08 -16.22 10.38
N ARG A 26 -45.87 -15.25 10.84
CA ARG A 26 -46.37 -14.14 10.00
C ARG A 26 -45.61 -12.85 10.24
N CYS A 27 -45.08 -12.28 9.17
CA CYS A 27 -44.39 -10.99 9.16
C CYS A 27 -45.34 -9.88 8.66
N PRO A 28 -45.30 -8.66 9.24
CA PRO A 28 -44.38 -8.19 10.28
C PRO A 28 -44.92 -8.36 11.72
N ARG A 29 -46.03 -9.10 11.90
CA ARG A 29 -46.75 -9.14 13.18
C ARG A 29 -45.99 -9.87 14.28
N GLU A 30 -45.34 -10.98 13.94
CA GLU A 30 -44.64 -11.86 14.90
C GLU A 30 -43.11 -11.73 14.80
N MET A 31 -42.58 -11.37 13.62
CA MET A 31 -41.16 -11.10 13.38
C MET A 31 -40.96 -10.01 12.33
N PRO A 32 -39.80 -9.32 12.34
CA PRO A 32 -39.39 -8.46 11.23
C PRO A 32 -39.44 -9.20 9.89
N LYS A 33 -39.59 -8.48 8.77
CA LYS A 33 -39.69 -9.09 7.44
C LYS A 33 -38.51 -10.04 7.20
N ILE A 34 -38.82 -11.28 6.88
CA ILE A 34 -37.82 -12.31 6.56
C ILE A 34 -37.41 -12.11 5.10
N GLN A 35 -36.10 -11.97 4.89
CA GLN A 35 -35.49 -11.78 3.57
C GLN A 35 -35.04 -13.10 2.96
N ASP A 36 -34.53 -14.01 3.80
CA ASP A 36 -34.02 -15.30 3.35
C ASP A 36 -34.10 -16.35 4.47
N ILE A 37 -34.08 -17.63 4.09
CA ILE A 37 -34.20 -18.77 5.00
C ILE A 37 -33.29 -19.93 4.61
N ASP A 38 -32.74 -20.60 5.62
CA ASP A 38 -31.95 -21.83 5.43
C ASP A 38 -32.03 -22.75 6.66
N TRP A 39 -31.36 -23.90 6.60
CA TRP A 39 -31.21 -24.84 7.70
C TRP A 39 -29.77 -24.86 8.20
N VAL A 40 -29.58 -24.68 9.51
CA VAL A 40 -28.28 -24.95 10.16
C VAL A 40 -28.22 -26.39 10.73
N GLY A 41 -29.37 -27.02 10.94
CA GLY A 41 -29.49 -28.41 11.38
C GLY A 41 -30.84 -29.01 11.02
N SER A 42 -31.05 -30.30 11.30
CA SER A 42 -32.27 -31.03 10.92
C SER A 42 -33.56 -30.56 11.63
N ASP A 43 -33.41 -29.78 12.69
CA ASP A 43 -34.49 -29.19 13.50
C ASP A 43 -34.26 -27.69 13.80
N ARG A 44 -33.33 -27.04 13.08
CA ARG A 44 -32.93 -25.65 13.31
C ARG A 44 -33.04 -24.79 12.05
N PRO A 45 -34.19 -24.16 11.81
CA PRO A 45 -34.34 -23.13 10.79
C PRO A 45 -33.54 -21.87 11.15
N VAL A 46 -32.94 -21.25 10.14
CA VAL A 46 -32.25 -19.96 10.22
C VAL A 46 -32.95 -18.95 9.33
N LEU A 47 -33.22 -17.79 9.91
CA LEU A 47 -33.96 -16.70 9.27
C LEU A 47 -33.06 -15.47 9.18
N ALA A 48 -32.88 -14.93 7.97
CA ALA A 48 -32.29 -13.62 7.75
C ALA A 48 -33.40 -12.58 7.70
N THR A 49 -33.32 -11.57 8.55
CA THR A 49 -34.40 -10.60 8.76
C THR A 49 -33.98 -9.17 8.40
N ALA A 50 -34.95 -8.34 8.04
CA ALA A 50 -34.73 -6.98 7.55
C ALA A 50 -34.09 -6.01 8.57
N ASP A 51 -34.02 -6.37 9.85
CA ASP A 51 -33.29 -5.65 10.89
C ASP A 51 -31.78 -5.99 10.94
N GLY A 52 -31.29 -6.81 10.00
CA GLY A 52 -29.87 -7.17 9.89
C GLY A 52 -29.45 -8.32 10.79
N CYS A 53 -30.38 -9.02 11.43
CA CYS A 53 -30.09 -10.16 12.28
C CYS A 53 -30.21 -11.50 11.54
N LEU A 54 -29.42 -12.48 11.99
CA LEU A 54 -29.63 -13.90 11.69
C LEU A 54 -30.23 -14.56 12.93
N ARG A 55 -31.41 -15.16 12.80
CA ARG A 55 -32.12 -15.82 13.89
C ARG A 55 -32.10 -17.33 13.68
N VAL A 56 -31.36 -18.05 14.52
CA VAL A 56 -31.43 -19.51 14.59
C VAL A 56 -32.54 -19.89 15.55
N THR A 57 -33.51 -20.64 15.04
CA THR A 57 -34.75 -20.96 15.76
C THR A 57 -34.92 -22.46 15.98
N ASP A 58 -35.85 -22.84 16.85
CA ASP A 58 -36.37 -24.20 16.91
C ASP A 58 -37.30 -24.51 15.73
N ILE A 59 -37.65 -25.78 15.54
CA ILE A 59 -38.51 -26.21 14.42
C ILE A 59 -39.90 -25.56 14.42
N MET A 60 -40.34 -25.07 15.59
CA MET A 60 -41.59 -24.33 15.75
C MET A 60 -41.41 -22.82 15.55
N ILE A 61 -40.21 -22.32 15.26
CA ILE A 61 -39.91 -20.89 15.08
C ILE A 61 -40.44 -20.02 16.24
N LYS A 62 -40.41 -20.56 17.46
CA LYS A 62 -40.88 -19.89 18.69
C LYS A 62 -39.73 -19.43 19.58
N LEU A 63 -38.68 -20.24 19.63
CA LEU A 63 -37.49 -19.97 20.41
C LEU A 63 -36.40 -19.57 19.44
N SER A 64 -35.92 -18.33 19.52
CA SER A 64 -34.71 -17.89 18.84
C SER A 64 -33.55 -17.88 19.82
N SER A 65 -32.34 -18.14 19.32
CA SER A 65 -31.10 -17.77 20.03
C SER A 65 -31.23 -16.29 20.41
N SER A 66 -31.22 -16.00 21.72
CA SER A 66 -31.46 -14.67 22.25
C SER A 66 -30.33 -13.71 21.84
N PRO A 67 -30.58 -12.40 21.83
CA PRO A 67 -29.50 -11.42 21.77
C PRO A 67 -28.50 -11.64 22.92
N VAL A 68 -27.23 -11.33 22.67
CA VAL A 68 -26.11 -11.70 23.55
C VAL A 68 -26.26 -11.19 25.00
N HIS A 69 -27.02 -10.11 25.21
CA HIS A 69 -27.29 -9.55 26.55
C HIS A 69 -28.13 -10.46 27.46
N ASP A 70 -28.90 -11.39 26.89
CA ASP A 70 -29.67 -12.38 27.65
C ASP A 70 -28.82 -13.63 27.98
N TYR A 71 -27.65 -13.75 27.36
CA TYR A 71 -26.69 -14.80 27.66
C TYR A 71 -25.75 -14.27 28.75
N GLN A 72 -25.81 -14.82 29.96
CA GLN A 72 -24.82 -14.60 31.02
C GLN A 72 -23.82 -15.77 31.01
N PRO A 73 -22.87 -15.85 30.04
CA PRO A 73 -21.80 -16.82 30.16
C PRO A 73 -20.92 -16.41 31.34
N SER A 74 -20.48 -17.39 32.14
CA SER A 74 -19.57 -17.17 33.26
C SER A 74 -18.24 -16.55 32.84
N ASP A 75 -17.87 -16.69 31.56
CA ASP A 75 -16.67 -16.13 30.94
C ASP A 75 -17.05 -15.39 29.64
N PHE A 76 -17.39 -14.10 29.75
CA PHE A 76 -17.62 -13.26 28.58
C PHE A 76 -16.27 -12.72 28.06
N PRO A 77 -15.90 -12.98 26.79
CA PRO A 77 -14.67 -12.42 26.23
C PRO A 77 -14.79 -10.89 26.13
N PHE A 78 -13.67 -10.20 26.28
CA PHE A 78 -13.63 -8.75 26.12
C PHE A 78 -14.14 -8.34 24.72
N ALA A 79 -15.29 -7.66 24.65
CA ALA A 79 -15.95 -7.30 23.40
C ALA A 79 -16.68 -5.94 23.51
N PRO A 80 -15.96 -4.82 23.32
CA PRO A 80 -16.53 -3.47 23.44
C PRO A 80 -17.59 -3.14 22.40
N SER A 81 -17.72 -3.96 21.36
CA SER A 81 -18.73 -3.84 20.31
C SER A 81 -20.14 -4.22 20.78
N VAL A 82 -20.25 -4.91 21.92
CA VAL A 82 -21.54 -5.26 22.53
C VAL A 82 -22.14 -4.08 23.30
N LEU A 83 -21.31 -3.15 23.75
CA LEU A 83 -21.73 -1.94 24.45
C LEU A 83 -22.28 -0.92 23.46
N SER A 84 -23.21 -0.06 23.88
CA SER A 84 -23.63 1.07 23.06
C SER A 84 -22.44 1.97 22.68
N PRO A 85 -22.47 2.67 21.53
CA PRO A 85 -21.35 3.47 21.05
C PRO A 85 -20.84 4.51 22.05
N LYS A 86 -21.75 5.09 22.86
CA LYS A 86 -21.40 6.09 23.88
C LYS A 86 -20.65 5.46 25.06
N VAL A 87 -21.09 4.30 25.54
CA VAL A 87 -20.44 3.57 26.65
C VAL A 87 -19.10 2.99 26.19
N SER A 88 -19.05 2.39 25.01
CA SER A 88 -17.82 1.90 24.38
C SER A 88 -16.78 3.02 24.22
N PHE A 89 -17.20 4.20 23.75
CA PHE A 89 -16.33 5.37 23.64
C PHE A 89 -15.82 5.85 25.01
N TYR A 90 -16.68 5.90 26.02
CA TYR A 90 -16.27 6.27 27.38
C TYR A 90 -15.25 5.29 27.96
N MET A 91 -15.51 4.00 27.86
CA MET A 91 -14.60 2.93 28.28
C MET A 91 -13.25 3.04 27.59
N LYS A 92 -13.24 3.30 26.27
CA LYS A 92 -12.00 3.53 25.50
C LYS A 92 -11.23 4.75 26.02
N SER A 93 -11.92 5.87 26.23
CA SER A 93 -11.33 7.11 26.78
C SER A 93 -10.74 6.88 28.18
N PHE A 94 -11.47 6.15 29.03
CA PHE A 94 -11.04 5.77 30.37
C PHE A 94 -9.72 4.98 30.33
N LEU A 95 -9.63 3.98 29.44
CA LEU A 95 -8.44 3.16 29.26
C LEU A 95 -7.26 3.94 28.64
N HIS A 96 -7.50 4.89 27.74
CA HIS A 96 -6.45 5.77 27.20
C HIS A 96 -5.84 6.67 28.27
N HIS A 97 -6.68 7.27 29.10
CA HIS A 97 -6.24 8.36 29.97
C HIS A 97 -5.83 7.95 31.37
N ILE A 98 -6.14 6.71 31.82
CA ILE A 98 -5.97 6.20 33.21
C ILE A 98 -5.78 7.35 34.21
N LEU A 99 -6.90 7.92 34.62
CA LEU A 99 -6.97 8.85 35.74
C LEU A 99 -6.51 8.08 36.99
N TRP A 100 -5.21 8.17 37.30
CA TRP A 100 -4.41 7.49 38.32
C TRP A 100 -4.98 7.42 39.76
N LYS A 101 -6.21 7.88 40.04
CA LYS A 101 -6.81 7.87 41.38
C LYS A 101 -8.34 7.70 41.43
N GLN A 102 -9.03 7.42 40.32
CA GLN A 102 -10.50 7.40 40.34
C GLN A 102 -11.07 6.02 40.01
N LYS A 103 -12.09 5.60 40.78
CA LYS A 103 -13.01 4.54 40.37
C LYS A 103 -13.64 4.97 39.04
N PHE A 104 -14.05 4.01 38.21
CA PHE A 104 -14.87 4.27 37.02
C PHE A 104 -16.12 5.02 37.50
N ASN A 105 -16.12 6.36 37.46
CA ASN A 105 -17.13 7.15 38.15
C ASN A 105 -18.27 7.42 37.18
N THR A 106 -19.47 7.19 37.68
CA THR A 106 -20.77 7.12 37.00
C THR A 106 -21.39 8.49 36.71
N ASP A 107 -20.65 9.59 36.83
CA ASP A 107 -21.16 10.96 36.57
C ASP A 107 -21.33 11.26 35.06
N ILE A 108 -21.65 10.25 34.25
CA ILE A 108 -22.17 10.44 32.90
C ILE A 108 -23.68 10.37 33.00
N ASP A 109 -24.28 11.54 33.12
CA ASP A 109 -25.71 11.78 33.13
C ASP A 109 -26.48 10.84 32.18
N GLN A 110 -27.41 10.10 32.78
CA GLN A 110 -28.54 9.41 32.15
C GLN A 110 -28.17 8.46 31.01
N GLN A 111 -27.60 7.30 31.32
CA GLN A 111 -27.47 6.17 30.39
C GLN A 111 -28.01 4.88 30.99
N ASP A 112 -28.36 3.93 30.12
CA ASP A 112 -28.86 2.61 30.50
C ASP A 112 -27.92 1.92 31.48
N ASP A 113 -28.34 1.82 32.75
CA ASP A 113 -27.54 1.25 33.85
C ASP A 113 -26.97 -0.15 33.50
N SER A 114 -27.66 -0.88 32.63
CA SER A 114 -27.20 -2.18 32.13
C SER A 114 -25.90 -2.09 31.35
N ASP A 115 -25.78 -1.18 30.38
CA ASP A 115 -24.57 -1.10 29.54
C ASP A 115 -23.33 -0.74 30.36
N MET A 116 -23.51 0.06 31.42
CA MET A 116 -22.42 0.43 32.32
C MET A 116 -21.95 -0.74 33.19
N ILE A 117 -22.87 -1.55 33.72
CA ILE A 117 -22.52 -2.77 34.46
C ILE A 117 -21.72 -3.72 33.56
N TRP A 118 -22.15 -3.90 32.31
CA TRP A 118 -21.43 -4.74 31.36
C TRP A 118 -20.05 -4.17 31.00
N ALA A 119 -19.90 -2.84 30.93
CA ALA A 119 -18.60 -2.22 30.73
C ALA A 119 -17.64 -2.48 31.91
N GLU A 120 -18.15 -2.43 33.16
CA GLU A 120 -17.38 -2.78 34.36
C GLU A 120 -16.98 -4.27 34.36
N GLU A 121 -17.90 -5.18 34.04
CA GLU A 121 -17.61 -6.61 33.93
C GLU A 121 -16.56 -6.90 32.84
N GLN A 122 -16.61 -6.21 31.69
CA GLN A 122 -15.59 -6.34 30.65
C GLN A 122 -14.22 -5.79 31.10
N LEU A 123 -14.18 -4.71 31.91
CA LEU A 123 -12.93 -4.25 32.51
C LEU A 123 -12.39 -5.27 33.53
N GLU A 124 -13.28 -5.93 34.25
CA GLU A 124 -12.97 -7.01 35.20
C GLU A 124 -12.64 -8.36 34.56
N SER A 125 -12.88 -8.54 33.26
CA SER A 125 -12.44 -9.72 32.50
C SER A 125 -11.10 -9.55 31.79
N LEU A 126 -10.54 -8.33 31.76
CA LEU A 126 -9.21 -8.09 31.19
C LEU A 126 -8.12 -8.84 31.95
N ASP A 127 -7.20 -9.46 31.23
CA ASP A 127 -6.06 -10.18 31.81
C ASP A 127 -5.21 -9.29 32.74
N ASP A 128 -4.73 -9.87 33.83
CA ASP A 128 -3.96 -9.18 34.87
C ASP A 128 -2.64 -8.63 34.32
N GLU A 129 -1.99 -9.36 33.41
CA GLU A 129 -0.78 -8.89 32.72
C GLU A 129 -1.06 -7.62 31.93
N LEU A 130 -2.17 -7.60 31.19
CA LEU A 130 -2.57 -6.46 30.38
C LEU A 130 -2.97 -5.26 31.26
N ARG A 131 -3.65 -5.49 32.39
CA ARG A 131 -3.94 -4.44 33.38
C ARG A 131 -2.67 -3.86 33.98
N GLN A 132 -1.72 -4.70 34.35
CA GLN A 132 -0.44 -4.25 34.90
C GLN A 132 0.35 -3.46 33.85
N PHE A 133 0.33 -3.92 32.60
CA PHE A 133 0.97 -3.24 31.50
C PHE A 133 0.36 -1.86 31.25
N LEU A 134 -0.97 -1.76 31.13
CA LEU A 134 -1.68 -0.48 30.96
C LEU A 134 -1.36 0.51 32.10
N LYS A 135 -1.18 0.02 33.33
CA LYS A 135 -0.77 0.84 34.48
C LYS A 135 0.64 1.41 34.34
N PHE A 136 1.61 0.62 33.89
CA PHE A 136 3.04 0.99 33.96
C PHE A 136 3.67 1.40 32.60
N CYS A 137 2.94 1.30 31.48
CA CYS A 137 3.43 1.49 30.09
C CYS A 137 4.77 2.24 29.98
N PRO A 138 5.89 1.58 29.64
CA PRO A 138 7.23 2.17 29.67
C PRO A 138 7.39 3.41 28.79
N PHE A 139 6.59 3.52 27.72
CA PHE A 139 6.56 4.66 26.80
C PHE A 139 5.32 5.55 26.97
N GLY A 140 4.64 5.45 28.11
CA GLY A 140 3.59 6.36 28.54
C GLY A 140 2.31 6.27 27.71
N THR A 141 1.64 7.40 27.50
CA THR A 141 0.30 7.47 26.91
C THR A 141 0.23 6.93 25.48
N ALA A 142 1.28 7.13 24.67
CA ALA A 142 1.28 6.71 23.26
C ALA A 142 1.23 5.18 23.12
N GLU A 143 2.06 4.47 23.90
CA GLU A 143 2.05 3.00 23.93
C GLU A 143 0.75 2.48 24.52
N ARG A 144 0.28 3.07 25.62
CA ARG A 144 -1.03 2.73 26.18
C ARG A 144 -2.15 2.84 25.14
N SER A 145 -2.18 3.95 24.42
CA SER A 145 -3.21 4.23 23.41
C SER A 145 -3.11 3.28 22.22
N LEU A 146 -1.91 2.83 21.85
CA LEU A 146 -1.73 1.77 20.86
C LEU A 146 -2.37 0.45 21.32
N HIS A 147 -2.11 0.03 22.57
CA HIS A 147 -2.68 -1.21 23.11
C HIS A 147 -4.20 -1.15 23.25
N VAL A 148 -4.73 -0.03 23.75
CA VAL A 148 -6.18 0.17 23.84
C VAL A 148 -6.82 0.19 22.44
N SER A 149 -6.19 0.81 21.45
CA SER A 149 -6.69 0.77 20.07
C SER A 149 -6.76 -0.66 19.53
N ARG A 150 -5.76 -1.50 19.83
CA ARG A 150 -5.75 -2.93 19.44
C ARG A 150 -6.89 -3.71 20.11
N ILE A 151 -7.09 -3.47 21.41
CA ILE A 151 -8.13 -4.10 22.22
C ILE A 151 -9.54 -3.75 21.70
N PHE A 152 -9.74 -2.52 21.22
CA PHE A 152 -11.00 -2.05 20.64
C PHE A 152 -11.17 -2.37 19.15
N GLY A 153 -10.16 -2.95 18.49
CA GLY A 153 -10.17 -3.16 17.04
C GLY A 153 -10.19 -1.84 16.24
N ASP A 154 -9.71 -0.74 16.82
CA ASP A 154 -9.61 0.55 16.13
C ASP A 154 -8.38 0.59 15.22
N GLN A 155 -8.60 0.29 13.94
CA GLN A 155 -7.54 0.23 12.93
C GLN A 155 -6.83 1.59 12.75
N GLU A 156 -7.58 2.69 12.71
CA GLU A 156 -7.01 4.03 12.54
C GLU A 156 -6.19 4.45 13.76
N GLY A 157 -6.71 4.16 14.97
CA GLY A 157 -5.97 4.34 16.21
C GLY A 157 -4.69 3.51 16.24
N CYS A 158 -4.74 2.24 15.82
CA CYS A 158 -3.56 1.40 15.72
C CYS A 158 -2.51 1.97 14.76
N ILE A 159 -2.92 2.43 13.58
CA ILE A 159 -2.01 3.06 12.61
C ILE A 159 -1.36 4.31 13.22
N PHE A 160 -2.19 5.24 13.71
CA PHE A 160 -1.74 6.51 14.26
C PHE A 160 -0.75 6.30 15.41
N TRP A 161 -1.09 5.45 16.38
CA TRP A 161 -0.26 5.23 17.56
C TRP A 161 0.98 4.39 17.26
N THR A 162 0.95 3.50 16.26
CA THR A 162 2.16 2.76 15.83
C THR A 162 3.20 3.73 15.27
N VAL A 163 2.80 4.59 14.34
CA VAL A 163 3.69 5.59 13.74
C VAL A 163 4.16 6.61 14.79
N SER A 164 3.23 7.13 15.59
CA SER A 164 3.55 8.12 16.62
C SER A 164 4.51 7.56 17.68
N LEU A 165 4.28 6.34 18.15
CA LEU A 165 5.13 5.70 19.15
C LEU A 165 6.55 5.49 18.61
N HIS A 166 6.70 5.07 17.35
CA HIS A 166 8.01 4.89 16.73
C HIS A 166 8.83 6.19 16.75
N PHE A 167 8.26 7.30 16.28
CA PHE A 167 8.96 8.59 16.27
C PHE A 167 9.17 9.17 17.66
N LEU A 168 8.23 8.97 18.60
CA LEU A 168 8.40 9.39 19.99
C LEU A 168 9.53 8.63 20.69
N LYS A 169 9.67 7.33 20.43
CA LYS A 169 10.79 6.52 20.93
C LYS A 169 12.12 7.03 20.36
N GLN A 170 12.19 7.27 19.06
CA GLN A 170 13.39 7.79 18.39
C GLN A 170 13.79 9.17 18.93
N ALA A 171 12.84 10.09 19.07
CA ALA A 171 13.10 11.43 19.62
C ALA A 171 13.56 11.37 21.08
N LYS A 172 12.92 10.53 21.91
CA LYS A 172 13.32 10.32 23.32
C LYS A 172 14.75 9.75 23.41
N PHE A 173 15.12 8.85 22.51
CA PHE A 173 16.47 8.30 22.43
C PHE A 173 17.50 9.38 22.04
N GLN A 174 17.23 10.18 21.01
CA GLN A 174 18.11 11.29 20.59
C GLN A 174 18.33 12.32 21.71
N LEU A 175 17.28 12.63 22.48
CA LEU A 175 17.39 13.51 23.65
C LEU A 175 18.32 12.89 24.71
N LEU A 176 18.16 11.61 25.03
CA LEU A 176 19.02 10.89 25.99
C LEU A 176 20.50 10.90 25.55
N GLU A 177 20.78 10.69 24.26
CA GLU A 177 22.13 10.77 23.71
C GLU A 177 22.72 12.18 23.83
N SER A 178 21.92 13.23 23.56
CA SER A 178 22.38 14.61 23.65
C SER A 178 22.75 15.04 25.09
N THR A 179 21.97 14.62 26.08
CA THR A 179 22.23 14.91 27.51
C THR A 179 23.46 14.18 28.04
N SER A 180 23.73 12.98 27.53
CA SER A 180 24.92 12.21 27.92
C SER A 180 26.25 12.83 27.47
N LYS A 181 26.22 13.75 26.49
CA LYS A 181 27.40 14.45 25.98
C LYS A 181 27.71 15.75 26.72
N SER A 182 26.78 16.29 27.52
CA SER A 182 26.95 17.57 28.24
C SER A 182 27.37 17.41 29.71
N ASP A 183 27.02 16.30 30.38
CA ASP A 183 27.31 16.09 31.81
C ASP A 183 28.37 15.00 32.02
N ASP A 184 29.65 15.36 31.93
CA ASP A 184 30.74 14.37 31.96
C ASP A 184 31.11 13.84 33.37
N HIS A 185 30.43 14.29 34.45
CA HIS A 185 30.94 14.01 35.80
C HIS A 185 30.00 13.43 36.89
N LEU A 186 28.69 13.21 36.70
CA LEU A 186 27.88 12.72 37.83
C LEU A 186 26.89 11.56 37.60
N ASP A 187 26.67 11.03 36.39
CA ASP A 187 25.61 10.02 36.20
C ASP A 187 25.96 8.80 35.31
N LYS A 188 27.23 8.41 35.27
CA LYS A 188 27.69 7.20 34.54
C LYS A 188 27.18 5.87 35.14
N GLN A 189 26.52 5.89 36.31
CA GLN A 189 25.94 4.69 36.94
C GLN A 189 24.47 4.43 36.55
N ASN A 190 23.70 5.45 36.15
CA ASN A 190 22.29 5.27 35.73
C ASN A 190 22.12 4.94 34.23
N ILE A 191 23.12 5.23 33.40
CA ILE A 191 23.02 5.05 31.94
C ILE A 191 23.17 3.58 31.53
N LYS A 192 23.90 2.76 32.31
CA LYS A 192 24.13 1.33 32.01
C LYS A 192 22.91 0.42 32.29
N GLN A 193 21.85 0.92 32.93
CA GLN A 193 20.63 0.15 33.22
C GLN A 193 19.48 0.39 32.24
N ARG A 194 19.63 1.28 31.24
CA ARG A 194 18.59 1.51 30.23
C ARG A 194 18.96 0.77 28.94
N ASN A 195 18.38 -0.41 28.74
CA ASN A 195 18.57 -1.21 27.53
C ASN A 195 18.23 -0.37 26.28
N PRO A 196 19.22 -0.03 25.42
CA PRO A 196 18.99 0.71 24.18
C PRO A 196 18.00 -0.01 23.26
N GLU A 197 18.02 -1.34 23.30
CA GLU A 197 17.13 -2.25 22.56
C GLU A 197 15.64 -1.98 22.79
N LEU A 198 15.26 -1.38 23.93
CA LEU A 198 13.85 -1.03 24.20
C LEU A 198 13.33 0.11 23.30
N PHE A 199 14.23 0.96 22.79
CA PHE A 199 13.88 2.11 21.95
C PHE A 199 13.93 1.79 20.45
N PHE A 200 14.60 0.70 20.07
CA PHE A 200 14.74 0.26 18.69
C PHE A 200 13.76 -0.87 18.39
N ASP A 201 12.53 -0.49 18.02
CA ASP A 201 11.57 -1.43 17.46
C ASP A 201 11.99 -1.87 16.05
N GLN A 202 11.30 -2.85 15.49
CA GLN A 202 11.35 -3.13 14.05
C GLN A 202 11.07 -1.82 13.28
N PRO A 203 11.73 -1.62 12.12
CA PRO A 203 11.44 -0.46 11.27
C PRO A 203 9.95 -0.41 10.94
N LEU A 204 9.40 0.79 10.81
CA LEU A 204 8.03 0.96 10.34
C LEU A 204 7.84 0.19 9.04
N ASP A 205 6.66 -0.41 8.89
CA ASP A 205 6.30 -1.11 7.66
C ASP A 205 6.43 -0.16 6.46
N THR A 206 6.73 -0.75 5.30
CA THR A 206 6.85 -0.08 4.00
C THR A 206 5.59 0.69 3.59
N SER A 207 4.44 0.40 4.19
CA SER A 207 3.19 1.15 4.05
C SER A 207 3.26 2.56 4.67
N PHE A 208 4.23 2.81 5.55
CA PHE A 208 4.48 4.10 6.20
C PHE A 208 5.73 4.80 5.67
N ASP A 209 6.23 4.40 4.49
CA ASP A 209 7.42 4.96 3.87
C ASP A 209 7.39 6.49 3.77
N SER A 210 6.20 7.07 3.58
CA SER A 210 5.95 8.51 3.42
C SER A 210 6.31 9.34 4.67
N PHE A 211 6.44 8.70 5.84
CA PHE A 211 6.89 9.37 7.07
C PHE A 211 8.40 9.26 7.29
N CYS A 212 9.12 8.48 6.48
CA CYS A 212 10.57 8.38 6.58
C CYS A 212 11.27 9.65 6.09
N ASP A 213 12.53 9.83 6.51
CA ASP A 213 13.39 10.86 5.98
C ASP A 213 13.56 10.74 4.46
N ASN A 214 13.76 11.87 3.78
CA ASN A 214 13.82 11.95 2.31
C ASN A 214 14.82 10.96 1.69
N ASP A 215 15.99 10.77 2.31
CA ASP A 215 17.01 9.86 1.80
C ASP A 215 16.59 8.38 1.92
N VAL A 216 15.98 8.03 3.05
CA VAL A 216 15.44 6.67 3.28
C VAL A 216 14.28 6.42 2.34
N TYR A 217 13.35 7.38 2.21
CA TYR A 217 12.22 7.30 1.30
C TYR A 217 12.68 7.11 -0.15
N LYS A 218 13.66 7.92 -0.60
CA LYS A 218 14.23 7.79 -1.95
C LYS A 218 14.82 6.41 -2.18
N LYS A 219 15.53 5.84 -1.19
CA LYS A 219 16.08 4.49 -1.25
C LYS A 219 14.98 3.43 -1.39
N LEU A 220 13.92 3.54 -0.59
CA LEU A 220 12.76 2.63 -0.67
C LEU A 220 12.05 2.72 -2.03
N GLN A 221 11.88 3.92 -2.59
CA GLN A 221 11.31 4.08 -3.92
C GLN A 221 12.21 3.47 -5.01
N LEU A 222 13.53 3.60 -4.90
CA LEU A 222 14.47 2.94 -5.81
C LEU A 222 14.35 1.41 -5.73
N ASP A 223 14.25 0.85 -4.54
CA ASP A 223 14.08 -0.60 -4.35
C ASP A 223 12.73 -1.09 -4.90
N ARG A 224 11.65 -0.30 -4.74
CA ARG A 224 10.35 -0.58 -5.37
C ARG A 224 10.44 -0.61 -6.90
N VAL A 225 11.13 0.36 -7.50
CA VAL A 225 11.36 0.36 -8.96
C VAL A 225 12.18 -0.85 -9.39
N ARG A 226 13.22 -1.25 -8.65
CA ARG A 226 14.01 -2.47 -8.94
C ARG A 226 13.16 -3.74 -8.94
N LEU A 227 12.20 -3.85 -8.02
CA LEU A 227 11.24 -4.97 -8.01
C LEU A 227 10.34 -4.97 -9.24
N HIS A 228 9.93 -3.79 -9.74
CA HIS A 228 9.17 -3.70 -10.99
C HIS A 228 10.04 -4.02 -12.21
N LEU A 229 11.31 -3.65 -12.19
CA LEU A 229 12.27 -3.97 -13.27
C LEU A 229 12.45 -5.48 -13.45
N SER A 230 12.45 -6.27 -12.38
CA SER A 230 12.62 -7.73 -12.49
C SER A 230 11.36 -8.46 -12.98
N LYS A 231 10.20 -7.80 -12.96
CA LYS A 231 8.89 -8.37 -13.31
C LYS A 231 8.29 -7.79 -14.60
N ARG A 232 9.01 -6.88 -15.27
CA ARG A 232 8.53 -6.25 -16.51
C ARG A 232 8.41 -7.28 -17.64
N THR A 233 7.29 -7.23 -18.34
CA THR A 233 6.98 -8.09 -19.50
C THR A 233 6.39 -7.31 -20.65
N THR A 234 5.89 -6.10 -20.39
CA THR A 234 5.21 -5.26 -21.38
C THR A 234 5.90 -3.91 -21.52
N TYR A 235 5.72 -3.28 -22.69
CA TYR A 235 6.22 -1.94 -22.95
C TYR A 235 5.74 -0.92 -21.92
N SER A 236 4.44 -0.93 -21.56
CA SER A 236 3.87 0.00 -20.58
C SER A 236 4.56 -0.10 -19.21
N GLN A 237 4.94 -1.30 -18.77
CA GLN A 237 5.70 -1.49 -17.54
C GLN A 237 7.12 -0.93 -17.65
N THR A 238 7.80 -1.18 -18.78
CA THR A 238 9.13 -0.59 -19.05
C THR A 238 9.06 0.94 -19.02
N GLN A 239 8.04 1.53 -19.64
CA GLN A 239 7.81 2.98 -19.65
C GLN A 239 7.62 3.54 -18.23
N GLN A 240 6.73 2.93 -17.43
CA GLN A 240 6.51 3.37 -16.04
C GLN A 240 7.78 3.28 -15.19
N CYS A 241 8.61 2.25 -15.41
CA CYS A 241 9.89 2.12 -14.73
C CYS A 241 10.88 3.21 -15.17
N ALA A 242 11.00 3.48 -16.47
CA ALA A 242 11.85 4.54 -17.00
C ALA A 242 11.45 5.92 -16.46
N GLU A 243 10.16 6.23 -16.41
CA GLU A 243 9.63 7.48 -15.84
C GLU A 243 9.97 7.62 -14.35
N ARG A 244 9.73 6.57 -13.55
CA ARG A 244 10.08 6.58 -12.12
C ARG A 244 11.59 6.73 -11.90
N LEU A 245 12.43 6.08 -12.70
CA LEU A 245 13.89 6.23 -12.63
C LEU A 245 14.33 7.66 -12.93
N LEU A 246 13.74 8.31 -13.93
CA LEU A 246 14.01 9.71 -14.23
C LEU A 246 13.66 10.63 -13.07
N LEU A 247 12.48 10.46 -12.48
CA LEU A 247 12.05 11.26 -11.31
C LEU A 247 12.96 11.05 -10.09
N LEU A 248 13.54 9.85 -9.93
CA LEU A 248 14.49 9.52 -8.87
C LEU A 248 15.94 9.92 -9.18
N GLY A 249 16.21 10.47 -10.37
CA GLY A 249 17.53 10.91 -10.83
C GLY A 249 18.45 9.79 -11.32
N GLN A 250 17.92 8.60 -11.61
CA GLN A 250 18.66 7.47 -12.19
C GLN A 250 18.58 7.51 -13.72
N THR A 251 19.18 8.55 -14.30
CA THR A 251 19.07 8.87 -15.73
C THR A 251 19.72 7.82 -16.64
N ASP A 252 20.85 7.23 -16.25
CA ASP A 252 21.55 6.21 -17.06
C ASP A 252 20.69 4.95 -17.25
N GLN A 253 20.09 4.45 -16.16
CA GLN A 253 19.21 3.29 -16.21
C GLN A 253 17.93 3.59 -16.99
N ALA A 254 17.38 4.80 -16.87
CA ALA A 254 16.22 5.20 -17.65
C ALA A 254 16.53 5.21 -19.16
N VAL A 255 17.68 5.76 -19.57
CA VAL A 255 18.11 5.73 -20.98
C VAL A 255 18.24 4.29 -21.48
N GLN A 256 18.84 3.40 -20.69
CA GLN A 256 18.96 1.99 -21.08
C GLN A 256 17.59 1.38 -21.38
N LEU A 257 16.58 1.60 -20.53
CA LEU A 257 15.22 1.08 -20.75
C LEU A 257 14.54 1.66 -21.98
N LEU A 258 14.74 2.95 -22.27
CA LEU A 258 14.17 3.57 -23.48
C LEU A 258 14.79 3.00 -24.76
N LEU A 259 16.07 2.61 -24.71
CA LEU A 259 16.77 2.01 -25.85
C LEU A 259 16.44 0.52 -26.05
N GLU A 260 15.77 -0.13 -25.09
CA GLU A 260 15.26 -1.49 -25.24
C GLU A 260 13.97 -1.54 -26.09
N THR A 261 13.34 -0.40 -26.38
CA THR A 261 12.13 -0.35 -27.22
C THR A 261 12.44 -0.86 -28.64
N GLU A 262 11.71 -1.88 -29.07
CA GLU A 262 11.86 -2.49 -30.40
C GLU A 262 11.37 -1.58 -31.53
N SER A 263 11.96 -1.68 -32.72
CA SER A 263 11.63 -0.80 -33.86
C SER A 263 10.21 -0.96 -34.41
N GLU A 264 9.54 -2.08 -34.11
CA GLU A 264 8.15 -2.34 -34.49
C GLU A 264 7.15 -1.60 -33.59
N ASN A 265 7.58 -1.12 -32.42
CA ASN A 265 6.71 -0.39 -31.51
C ASN A 265 6.52 1.06 -31.97
N ASP A 266 5.27 1.54 -31.96
CA ASP A 266 4.92 2.92 -32.33
C ASP A 266 5.72 3.97 -31.53
N ASN A 267 6.06 3.66 -30.28
CA ASN A 267 6.80 4.57 -29.40
C ASN A 267 8.32 4.52 -29.59
N PHE A 268 8.86 3.62 -30.42
CA PHE A 268 10.29 3.49 -30.68
C PHE A 268 10.95 4.82 -31.02
N TYR A 269 10.26 5.61 -31.86
CA TYR A 269 10.78 6.91 -32.26
C TYR A 269 10.88 7.89 -31.10
N VAL A 270 9.79 7.99 -30.34
CA VAL A 270 9.67 8.93 -29.22
C VAL A 270 10.69 8.57 -28.14
N ASP A 271 10.85 7.28 -27.83
CA ASP A 271 11.81 6.80 -26.83
C ASP A 271 13.25 7.02 -27.26
N SER A 272 13.55 6.81 -28.55
CA SER A 272 14.86 7.12 -29.13
C SER A 272 15.22 8.60 -28.97
N LEU A 273 14.29 9.51 -29.28
CA LEU A 273 14.52 10.95 -29.11
C LEU A 273 14.60 11.36 -27.63
N ARG A 274 13.78 10.78 -26.76
CA ARG A 274 13.85 11.00 -25.31
C ARG A 274 15.20 10.56 -24.75
N ALA A 275 15.69 9.39 -25.16
CA ALA A 275 17.01 8.87 -24.76
C ALA A 275 18.13 9.82 -25.18
N CYS A 276 18.12 10.32 -26.42
CA CYS A 276 19.05 11.35 -26.89
C CYS A 276 18.99 12.61 -26.02
N LEU A 277 17.79 13.14 -25.75
CA LEU A 277 17.62 14.35 -24.94
C LEU A 277 18.19 14.18 -23.54
N ILE A 278 17.87 13.08 -22.86
CA ILE A 278 18.39 12.79 -21.52
C ILE A 278 19.92 12.70 -21.55
N ALA A 279 20.48 12.03 -22.56
CA ALA A 279 21.92 11.88 -22.71
C ALA A 279 22.64 13.23 -22.90
N THR A 280 22.05 14.20 -23.62
CA THR A 280 22.67 15.51 -23.84
C THR A 280 22.83 16.33 -22.55
N ILE A 281 21.93 16.17 -21.58
CA ILE A 281 21.95 16.94 -20.32
C ILE A 281 23.08 16.46 -19.40
N GLN A 282 23.45 15.19 -19.47
CA GLN A 282 24.42 14.59 -18.55
C GLN A 282 25.86 15.09 -18.70
N SER A 283 26.17 16.01 -19.63
CA SER A 283 27.47 16.68 -19.80
C SER A 283 28.69 15.74 -19.83
N SER A 284 28.48 14.45 -20.11
CA SER A 284 29.48 13.41 -20.07
C SER A 284 29.80 12.96 -21.49
N GLY A 285 31.04 12.50 -21.71
CA GLY A 285 31.47 11.97 -23.02
C GLY A 285 30.64 10.79 -23.52
N THR A 286 29.83 10.19 -22.65
CA THR A 286 28.88 9.11 -22.93
C THR A 286 27.69 9.54 -23.81
N SER A 287 27.37 10.83 -23.84
CA SER A 287 26.25 11.40 -24.63
C SER A 287 26.39 11.12 -26.13
N GLN A 288 27.59 11.31 -26.66
CA GLN A 288 27.93 11.09 -28.06
C GLN A 288 27.75 9.62 -28.48
N SER A 289 28.13 8.69 -27.60
CA SER A 289 27.97 7.25 -27.83
C SER A 289 26.50 6.83 -27.87
N ILE A 290 25.68 7.37 -26.98
CA ILE A 290 24.22 7.10 -26.95
C ILE A 290 23.57 7.65 -28.22
N ILE A 291 23.86 8.90 -28.58
CA ILE A 291 23.30 9.51 -29.80
C ILE A 291 23.76 8.74 -31.04
N LYS A 292 25.02 8.28 -31.09
CA LYS A 292 25.51 7.43 -32.18
C LYS A 292 24.73 6.11 -32.26
N LEU A 293 24.50 5.44 -31.12
CA LEU A 293 23.73 4.19 -31.05
C LEU A 293 22.29 4.39 -31.55
N VAL A 294 21.61 5.44 -31.08
CA VAL A 294 20.26 5.80 -31.54
C VAL A 294 20.26 6.08 -33.04
N SER A 295 21.26 6.81 -33.53
CA SER A 295 21.40 7.12 -34.96
C SER A 295 21.48 5.86 -35.80
N THR A 296 22.31 4.89 -35.38
CA THR A 296 22.46 3.62 -36.10
C THR A 296 21.19 2.78 -36.05
N ASN A 297 20.48 2.77 -34.91
CA ASN A 297 19.21 2.06 -34.78
C ASN A 297 18.12 2.68 -35.67
N LEU A 298 18.05 4.01 -35.76
CA LEU A 298 17.11 4.69 -36.65
C LEU A 298 17.39 4.39 -38.13
N ILE A 299 18.67 4.40 -38.54
CA ILE A 299 19.07 4.02 -39.90
C ILE A 299 18.66 2.57 -40.20
N ALA A 300 18.93 1.64 -39.28
CA ALA A 300 18.57 0.24 -39.42
C ALA A 300 17.04 0.02 -39.50
N SER A 301 16.25 0.83 -38.79
CA SER A 301 14.77 0.81 -38.87
C SER A 301 14.19 1.45 -40.14
N GLY A 302 15.04 1.94 -41.06
CA GLY A 302 14.63 2.58 -42.31
C GLY A 302 14.51 4.11 -42.27
N ARG A 303 14.66 4.74 -41.11
CA ARG A 303 14.68 6.22 -40.95
C ARG A 303 16.08 6.80 -41.15
N ILE A 304 16.59 6.62 -42.36
CA ILE A 304 17.98 6.97 -42.71
C ILE A 304 18.26 8.46 -42.55
N SER A 305 17.37 9.32 -43.04
CA SER A 305 17.57 10.78 -43.00
C SER A 305 17.76 11.30 -41.57
N GLU A 306 16.93 10.84 -40.64
CA GLU A 306 16.94 11.29 -39.24
C GLU A 306 18.15 10.76 -38.48
N GLY A 307 18.52 9.49 -38.69
CA GLY A 307 19.75 8.96 -38.08
C GLY A 307 21.00 9.65 -38.62
N VAL A 308 21.05 10.02 -39.90
CA VAL A 308 22.16 10.81 -40.46
C VAL A 308 22.19 12.22 -39.87
N GLN A 309 21.04 12.87 -39.67
CA GLN A 309 20.97 14.16 -38.99
C GLN A 309 21.56 14.09 -37.57
N LEU A 310 21.22 13.06 -36.80
CA LEU A 310 21.80 12.84 -35.47
C LEU A 310 23.33 12.62 -35.53
N LEU A 311 23.83 11.85 -36.50
CA LEU A 311 25.28 11.69 -36.74
C LEU A 311 25.97 13.03 -37.05
N CYS A 312 25.32 13.92 -37.80
CA CYS A 312 25.85 15.25 -38.07
C CYS A 312 25.93 16.12 -36.80
N LEU A 313 24.94 16.05 -35.91
CA LEU A 313 24.94 16.79 -34.63
C LEU A 313 26.09 16.37 -33.70
N ILE A 314 26.56 15.13 -33.83
CA ILE A 314 27.69 14.59 -33.07
C ILE A 314 29.03 14.64 -33.83
N GLU A 315 29.13 15.48 -34.86
CA GLU A 315 30.34 15.66 -35.68
C GLU A 315 30.85 14.36 -36.33
N LYS A 316 29.92 13.43 -36.64
CA LYS A 316 30.17 12.17 -37.36
C LYS A 316 29.51 12.16 -38.74
N ALA A 317 29.50 13.30 -39.42
CA ALA A 317 28.94 13.44 -40.77
C ALA A 317 29.59 12.49 -41.80
N SER A 318 30.86 12.11 -41.61
CA SER A 318 31.57 11.14 -42.46
C SER A 318 30.94 9.74 -42.39
N ASP A 319 30.55 9.29 -41.18
CA ASP A 319 29.81 8.05 -41.00
C ASP A 319 28.41 8.16 -41.65
N GLY A 320 27.74 9.31 -41.51
CA GLY A 320 26.45 9.59 -42.15
C GLY A 320 26.50 9.46 -43.68
N CYS A 321 27.54 9.99 -44.33
CA CYS A 321 27.74 9.86 -45.78
C CYS A 321 27.87 8.39 -46.20
N ARG A 322 28.57 7.57 -45.41
CA ARG A 322 28.74 6.13 -45.69
C ARG A 322 27.40 5.38 -45.61
N TYR A 323 26.56 5.71 -44.64
CA TYR A 323 25.22 5.13 -44.54
C TYR A 323 24.31 5.55 -45.71
N LEU A 324 24.39 6.80 -46.17
CA LEU A 324 23.67 7.26 -47.36
C LEU A 324 24.11 6.51 -48.63
N GLN A 325 25.42 6.33 -48.82
CA GLN A 325 25.97 5.54 -49.93
C GLN A 325 25.50 4.08 -49.88
N GLY A 326 25.56 3.45 -48.70
CA GLY A 326 25.09 2.08 -48.49
C GLY A 326 23.60 1.88 -48.76
N ALA A 327 22.81 2.95 -48.61
CA ALA A 327 21.38 2.98 -48.93
C ALA A 327 21.06 3.37 -50.39
N GLY A 328 22.07 3.57 -51.24
CA GLY A 328 21.90 3.99 -52.63
C GLY A 328 21.57 5.48 -52.82
N ARG A 329 21.61 6.30 -51.76
CA ARG A 329 21.32 7.74 -51.79
C ARG A 329 22.59 8.55 -52.06
N TRP A 330 23.20 8.30 -53.22
CA TRP A 330 24.52 8.84 -53.57
C TRP A 330 24.55 10.36 -53.71
N ASP A 331 23.54 10.96 -54.33
CA ASP A 331 23.46 12.42 -54.53
C ASP A 331 23.43 13.17 -53.20
N GLU A 332 22.67 12.65 -52.23
CA GLU A 332 22.59 13.21 -50.88
C GLU A 332 23.89 13.04 -50.12
N ALA A 333 24.57 11.89 -50.27
CA ALA A 333 25.88 11.67 -49.67
C ALA A 333 26.92 12.67 -50.19
N VAL A 334 26.91 12.94 -51.51
CA VAL A 334 27.79 13.92 -52.14
C VAL A 334 27.47 15.34 -51.68
N TRP A 335 26.19 15.70 -51.63
CA TRP A 335 25.75 17.00 -51.13
C TRP A 335 26.21 17.22 -49.69
N LEU A 336 25.95 16.25 -48.79
CA LEU A 336 26.33 16.34 -47.39
C LEU A 336 27.86 16.43 -47.23
N ALA A 337 28.61 15.60 -47.96
CA ALA A 337 30.07 15.59 -47.92
C ALA A 337 30.68 16.93 -48.37
N LYS A 338 30.13 17.57 -49.40
CA LYS A 338 30.58 18.90 -49.84
C LYS A 338 30.18 20.02 -48.89
N ALA A 339 29.06 19.89 -48.20
CA ALA A 339 28.53 20.92 -47.31
C ALA A 339 29.18 20.93 -45.92
N THR A 340 29.62 19.77 -45.42
CA THR A 340 29.99 19.62 -43.99
C THR A 340 31.38 19.05 -43.73
N LEU A 341 31.93 18.24 -44.64
CA LEU A 341 33.21 17.56 -44.39
C LEU A 341 34.41 18.40 -44.82
N SER A 342 35.58 18.04 -44.29
CA SER A 342 36.85 18.58 -44.77
C SER A 342 37.12 18.16 -46.23
N GLU A 343 37.93 18.92 -46.96
CA GLU A 343 38.24 18.65 -48.36
C GLU A 343 38.78 17.22 -48.59
N LYS A 344 39.60 16.72 -47.66
CA LYS A 344 40.16 15.36 -47.72
C LYS A 344 39.09 14.28 -47.59
N GLU A 345 38.22 14.39 -46.58
CA GLU A 345 37.14 13.42 -46.36
C GLU A 345 36.09 13.48 -47.47
N SER A 346 35.79 14.68 -47.96
CA SER A 346 34.88 14.90 -49.09
C SER A 346 35.39 14.21 -50.36
N GLN A 347 36.70 14.29 -50.64
CA GLN A 347 37.33 13.57 -51.77
C GLN A 347 37.18 12.05 -51.66
N GLU A 348 37.27 11.46 -50.47
CA GLU A 348 37.08 10.02 -50.29
C GLU A 348 35.65 9.57 -50.61
N ILE A 349 34.64 10.33 -50.15
CA ILE A 349 33.23 10.06 -50.46
C ILE A 349 32.98 10.20 -51.97
N LEU A 350 33.54 11.23 -52.60
CA LEU A 350 33.43 11.47 -54.04
C LEU A 350 34.09 10.38 -54.88
N LYS A 351 35.27 9.87 -54.48
CA LYS A 351 35.93 8.76 -55.18
C LYS A 351 35.02 7.53 -55.24
N ARG A 352 34.41 7.16 -54.11
CA ARG A 352 33.46 6.04 -54.06
C ARG A 352 32.24 6.25 -54.94
N TRP A 353 31.78 7.49 -55.09
CA TRP A 353 30.67 7.82 -55.98
C TRP A 353 31.08 7.68 -57.45
N VAL A 354 32.29 8.13 -57.81
CA VAL A 354 32.85 7.93 -59.16
C VAL A 354 33.02 6.45 -59.47
N ASP A 355 33.46 5.63 -58.50
CA ASP A 355 33.59 4.18 -58.68
C ASP A 355 32.24 3.46 -58.85
N TYR A 356 31.14 4.09 -58.41
CA TYR A 356 29.77 3.56 -58.52
C TYR A 356 29.11 3.88 -59.87
N LEU A 357 29.47 5.01 -60.49
CA LEU A 357 28.98 5.45 -61.81
C LEU A 357 29.62 4.63 -62.94
#